data_AF-A0BI24-F1
#
_entry.id   AF-A0BI24-F1
#
_cell.length_a   1.000
_cell.length_b   1.000
_cell.length_c   1.000
_cell.angle_alpha   90.00
_cell.angle_beta   90.00
_cell.angle_gamma   90.00
#
_symmetry.space_group_name_H-M   'P 1'
#
loop_
_entity.id
_entity.type
_entity.pdbx_description
1 polymer ?
#
loop_
_entity_poly.entity_id
_entity_poly.type
_entity_poly.pdbx_seq_one_letter_code
_entity_poly.pdbx_strand_id
1 'polypeptide(L)'
;MPAECVKVIVRMRPFNQREKENGSKPCVIVNEDANSVELRNSQDNEVKNFTYDYVFGAETPQLQIYQKTAFNLVESVADGYNGTIFAYGQTGCGKTFTMIGDPSNEIMKGIIPRTFDQIISLINNNSDSNKKFLLRCSYIEIYNEEIHDLLSKDVKQKYELKEGQQGVFIKDLNIAVVRTTQEMDRYMQLGTQNRSVGATAMNKESSRSHCIFTVYIECSLTDAKGNERITAGKLNLVDLAGSERQSKTQATGDRLKEATKINLSLSALGNVISALVDGKTQHIPYRDSKLTRLLQDSLGGNTKTIMITAISPSDFNYDETMSSLRYASRAKMIKNQPKVNEDPKDALLKEQAEEIKKLKELLSKQAAGQPINLEAFQSFSKPGNNNNAEISRLKEENDRLMKEKQGLPQSVNSEEKLKELHEFKEKKQSTLIREGQV
;
A
#
# COMPACT_ATOMS: atom_id res chain seq x y z
N MET A 1 -8.83 -7.04 9.79
CA MET A 1 -9.15 -7.19 8.34
C MET A 1 -8.32 -8.34 7.77
N PRO A 2 -8.87 -9.13 6.83
CA PRO A 2 -8.15 -10.24 6.20
C PRO A 2 -6.99 -9.71 5.35
N ALA A 3 -5.97 -10.55 5.18
CA ALA A 3 -4.87 -10.25 4.28
C ALA A 3 -5.35 -10.26 2.82
N GLU A 4 -4.88 -9.32 2.01
CA GLU A 4 -5.17 -9.21 0.58
C GLU A 4 -3.89 -9.52 -0.22
N CYS A 5 -3.99 -10.30 -1.29
CA CYS A 5 -2.84 -10.57 -2.15
C CYS A 5 -2.53 -9.38 -3.07
N VAL A 6 -1.25 -9.22 -3.44
CA VAL A 6 -0.86 -8.28 -4.51
C VAL A 6 -1.57 -8.66 -5.80
N LYS A 7 -2.26 -7.70 -6.42
CA LYS A 7 -2.89 -7.92 -7.73
C LYS A 7 -1.85 -7.77 -8.83
N VAL A 8 -1.83 -8.72 -9.75
CA VAL A 8 -0.85 -8.79 -10.83
C VAL A 8 -1.58 -8.73 -12.17
N ILE A 9 -1.16 -7.76 -12.97
CA ILE A 9 -1.63 -7.55 -14.33
C ILE A 9 -0.48 -7.78 -15.29
N VAL A 10 -0.76 -8.45 -16.41
CA VAL A 10 0.18 -8.55 -17.52
C VAL A 10 -0.33 -7.77 -18.71
N ARG A 11 0.55 -6.97 -19.31
CA ARG A 11 0.24 -6.20 -20.51
C ARG A 11 1.25 -6.50 -21.61
N MET A 12 0.77 -7.04 -22.71
CA MET A 12 1.56 -7.21 -23.93
C MET A 12 1.38 -5.98 -24.83
N ARG A 13 2.49 -5.39 -25.28
CA ARG A 13 2.43 -4.30 -26.28
C ARG A 13 2.41 -4.84 -27.72
N PRO A 14 2.06 -4.03 -28.73
CA PRO A 14 2.32 -4.37 -30.13
C PRO A 14 3.82 -4.52 -30.44
N PHE A 15 4.15 -5.15 -31.56
CA PHE A 15 5.51 -5.17 -32.12
C PHE A 15 6.03 -3.76 -32.35
N ASN A 16 7.26 -3.49 -31.91
CA ASN A 16 7.93 -2.22 -32.20
C ASN A 16 8.58 -2.26 -33.59
N GLN A 17 9.00 -1.10 -34.08
CA GLN A 17 9.57 -0.96 -35.42
C GLN A 17 10.81 -1.85 -35.65
N ARG A 18 11.72 -1.91 -34.68
CA ARG A 18 12.95 -2.71 -34.75
C ARG A 18 12.65 -4.21 -34.79
N GLU A 19 11.65 -4.68 -34.05
CA GLU A 19 11.24 -6.09 -34.06
C GLU A 19 10.60 -6.47 -35.41
N LYS A 20 9.81 -5.56 -36.00
CA LYS A 20 9.26 -5.75 -37.37
C LYS A 20 10.37 -5.81 -38.42
N GLU A 21 11.30 -4.85 -38.38
CA GLU A 21 12.44 -4.76 -39.32
C GLU A 21 13.36 -5.98 -39.22
N ASN A 22 13.57 -6.50 -38.01
CA ASN A 22 14.38 -7.69 -37.78
C ASN A 22 13.65 -9.01 -38.08
N GLY A 23 12.38 -8.97 -38.54
CA GLY A 23 11.59 -10.16 -38.84
C GLY A 23 11.33 -11.05 -37.61
N SER A 24 11.21 -10.45 -36.42
CA SER A 24 10.91 -11.18 -35.18
C SER A 24 9.56 -11.89 -35.27
N LYS A 25 9.47 -13.09 -34.68
CA LYS A 25 8.23 -13.88 -34.68
C LYS A 25 7.45 -13.68 -33.38
N PRO A 26 6.11 -13.79 -33.41
CA PRO A 26 5.31 -13.77 -32.19
C PRO A 26 5.57 -15.02 -31.35
N CYS A 27 5.91 -14.83 -30.08
CA CYS A 27 6.09 -15.93 -29.11
C CYS A 27 5.09 -15.88 -27.95
N VAL A 28 4.23 -14.86 -27.89
CA VAL A 28 3.25 -14.66 -26.82
C VAL A 28 1.84 -14.67 -27.39
N ILE A 29 0.95 -15.42 -26.76
CA ILE A 29 -0.49 -15.42 -27.03
C ILE A 29 -1.21 -15.01 -25.75
N VAL A 30 -2.06 -14.00 -25.86
CA VAL A 30 -2.87 -13.47 -24.75
C VAL A 30 -4.31 -13.89 -24.96
N ASN A 31 -4.92 -14.47 -23.92
CA ASN A 31 -6.35 -14.67 -23.82
C ASN A 31 -6.88 -13.82 -22.65
N GLU A 32 -7.51 -12.69 -22.98
CA GLU A 32 -8.02 -11.74 -21.98
C GLU A 32 -9.23 -12.30 -21.21
N ASP A 33 -10.07 -13.12 -21.85
CA ASP A 33 -11.26 -13.71 -21.20
C ASP A 33 -10.87 -14.74 -20.14
N ALA A 34 -9.84 -15.53 -20.42
CA ALA A 34 -9.30 -16.52 -19.49
C ALA A 34 -8.22 -15.94 -18.54
N ASN A 35 -7.87 -14.65 -18.68
CA ASN A 35 -6.75 -14.00 -18.01
C ASN A 35 -5.45 -14.83 -18.05
N SER A 36 -5.14 -15.39 -19.22
CA SER A 36 -4.00 -16.29 -19.41
C SER A 36 -3.03 -15.80 -20.47
N VAL A 37 -1.75 -16.09 -20.25
CA VAL A 37 -0.65 -15.84 -21.18
C VAL A 37 0.00 -17.18 -21.53
N GLU A 38 0.07 -17.47 -22.82
CA GLU A 38 0.82 -18.59 -23.36
C GLU A 38 2.12 -18.07 -23.98
N LEU A 39 3.25 -18.62 -23.55
CA LEU A 39 4.59 -18.26 -24.01
C LEU A 39 5.22 -19.48 -24.69
N ARG A 40 5.54 -19.35 -25.99
CA ARG A 40 6.09 -20.41 -26.84
C ARG A 40 7.57 -20.20 -27.12
N ASN A 41 8.37 -21.23 -26.89
CA ASN A 41 9.78 -21.20 -27.26
C ASN A 41 9.95 -21.61 -28.72
N SER A 42 10.53 -20.71 -29.52
CA SER A 42 10.78 -20.97 -30.95
C SER A 42 11.82 -22.08 -31.21
N GLN A 43 12.64 -22.45 -30.22
CA GLN A 43 13.74 -23.41 -30.41
C GLN A 43 13.34 -24.87 -30.18
N ASP A 44 12.53 -25.14 -29.15
CA ASP A 44 12.15 -26.50 -28.72
C ASP A 44 10.62 -26.75 -28.74
N ASN A 45 9.83 -25.76 -29.18
CA ASN A 45 8.36 -25.77 -29.16
C ASN A 45 7.76 -25.97 -27.76
N GLU A 46 8.51 -25.71 -26.69
CA GLU A 46 7.99 -25.72 -25.32
C GLU A 46 6.95 -24.61 -25.16
N VAL A 47 5.80 -24.97 -24.57
CA VAL A 47 4.69 -24.03 -24.30
C VAL A 47 4.53 -23.88 -22.79
N LYS A 48 4.55 -22.65 -22.29
CA LYS A 48 4.28 -22.33 -20.88
C LYS A 48 3.06 -21.45 -20.74
N ASN A 49 2.17 -21.85 -19.85
CA ASN A 49 0.94 -21.14 -19.55
C ASN A 49 1.03 -20.46 -18.18
N PHE A 50 0.55 -19.23 -18.12
CA PHE A 50 0.48 -18.42 -16.90
C PHE A 50 -0.90 -17.80 -16.77
N THR A 51 -1.36 -17.59 -15.53
CA THR A 51 -2.66 -16.96 -15.24
C THR A 51 -2.49 -15.83 -14.23
N TYR A 52 -3.09 -14.68 -14.50
CA TYR A 52 -2.97 -13.48 -13.67
C TYR A 52 -4.34 -12.92 -13.30
N ASP A 53 -4.39 -11.81 -12.56
CA ASP A 53 -5.66 -11.20 -12.18
C ASP A 53 -6.31 -10.51 -13.38
N TYR A 54 -5.49 -9.86 -14.22
CA TYR A 54 -5.88 -9.40 -15.55
C TYR A 54 -4.75 -9.58 -16.56
N VAL A 55 -5.11 -9.85 -17.80
CA VAL A 55 -4.16 -9.88 -18.93
C VAL A 55 -4.71 -9.02 -20.06
N PHE A 56 -3.85 -8.21 -20.67
CA PHE A 56 -4.18 -7.29 -21.76
C PHE A 56 -3.30 -7.53 -22.97
N GLY A 57 -3.92 -7.60 -24.14
CA GLY A 57 -3.27 -7.72 -25.43
C GLY A 57 -2.78 -6.37 -25.97
N ALA A 58 -2.21 -6.44 -27.18
CA ALA A 58 -1.63 -5.30 -27.88
C ALA A 58 -2.67 -4.21 -28.21
N GLU A 59 -3.92 -4.61 -28.44
CA GLU A 59 -5.00 -3.74 -28.91
C GLU A 59 -5.87 -3.19 -27.75
N THR A 60 -5.61 -3.58 -26.50
CA THR A 60 -6.39 -3.10 -25.36
C THR A 60 -6.20 -1.58 -25.16
N PRO A 61 -7.26 -0.76 -25.17
CA PRO A 61 -7.17 0.68 -24.95
C PRO A 61 -6.69 1.04 -23.53
N GLN A 62 -5.94 2.16 -23.41
CA GLN A 62 -5.43 2.65 -22.13
C GLN A 62 -6.54 2.88 -21.09
N LEU A 63 -7.69 3.40 -21.52
CA LEU A 63 -8.83 3.65 -20.64
C LEU A 63 -9.36 2.36 -20.01
N GLN A 64 -9.47 1.28 -20.79
CA GLN A 64 -9.94 -0.01 -20.30
C GLN A 64 -8.95 -0.61 -19.28
N ILE A 65 -7.65 -0.49 -19.55
CA ILE A 65 -6.61 -0.91 -18.61
C ILE A 65 -6.75 -0.13 -17.30
N TYR A 66 -6.91 1.20 -17.35
CA TYR A 66 -7.11 2.01 -16.15
C TYR A 66 -8.34 1.60 -15.35
N GLN A 67 -9.49 1.46 -16.00
CA GLN A 67 -10.77 1.11 -15.38
C GLN A 67 -10.72 -0.25 -14.67
N LYS A 68 -10.11 -1.26 -15.30
CA LYS A 68 -10.02 -2.61 -14.71
C LYS A 68 -8.94 -2.72 -13.62
N THR A 69 -7.96 -1.82 -13.59
CA THR A 69 -6.80 -1.94 -12.68
C THR A 69 -6.77 -0.89 -11.59
N ALA A 70 -6.58 0.38 -11.94
CA ALA A 70 -6.27 1.46 -11.02
C ALA A 70 -7.52 2.09 -10.39
N PHE A 71 -8.66 2.11 -11.09
CA PHE A 71 -9.85 2.88 -10.68
C PHE A 71 -10.28 2.63 -9.22
N ASN A 72 -10.51 1.37 -8.84
CA ASN A 72 -10.94 0.99 -7.49
C ASN A 72 -9.85 1.23 -6.43
N LEU A 73 -8.57 1.17 -6.84
CA LEU A 73 -7.46 1.47 -5.94
C LEU A 73 -7.44 2.97 -5.61
N VAL A 74 -7.67 3.83 -6.60
CA VAL A 74 -7.75 5.29 -6.41
C VAL A 74 -8.91 5.66 -5.47
N GLU A 75 -10.07 5.02 -5.61
CA GLU A 75 -11.18 5.19 -4.65
C GLU A 75 -10.78 4.75 -3.24
N SER A 76 -10.13 3.59 -3.10
CA SER A 76 -9.65 3.12 -1.79
C SER A 76 -8.65 4.10 -1.17
N VAL A 77 -7.77 4.72 -1.96
CA VAL A 77 -6.83 5.73 -1.44
C VAL A 77 -7.56 6.98 -0.97
N ALA A 78 -8.59 7.42 -1.72
CA ALA A 78 -9.42 8.56 -1.31
C ALA A 78 -10.19 8.28 0.01
N ASP A 79 -10.45 7.02 0.33
CA ASP A 79 -11.01 6.56 1.61
C ASP A 79 -9.97 6.41 2.74
N GLY A 80 -8.69 6.71 2.47
CA GLY A 80 -7.61 6.71 3.46
C GLY A 80 -6.75 5.44 3.49
N TYR A 81 -6.86 4.54 2.51
CA TYR A 81 -5.89 3.44 2.36
C TYR A 81 -4.58 3.91 1.73
N ASN A 82 -3.48 3.18 2.00
CA ASN A 82 -2.29 3.27 1.16
C ASN A 82 -2.49 2.42 -0.10
N GLY A 83 -2.04 2.93 -1.25
CA GLY A 83 -2.03 2.25 -2.54
C GLY A 83 -0.66 2.34 -3.21
N THR A 84 -0.29 1.30 -3.94
CA THR A 84 0.88 1.33 -4.83
C THR A 84 0.56 0.66 -6.16
N ILE A 85 0.87 1.34 -7.26
CA ILE A 85 0.88 0.76 -8.60
C ILE A 85 2.31 0.86 -9.11
N PHE A 86 2.91 -0.28 -9.47
CA PHE A 86 4.25 -0.26 -10.07
C PHE A 86 4.30 -1.04 -11.39
N ALA A 87 4.94 -0.44 -12.39
CA ALA A 87 5.19 -1.09 -13.67
C ALA A 87 6.57 -1.76 -13.69
N TYR A 88 6.61 -3.01 -14.13
CA TYR A 88 7.81 -3.87 -14.17
C TYR A 88 7.97 -4.54 -15.54
N GLY A 89 9.21 -4.81 -15.95
CA GLY A 89 9.56 -5.50 -17.20
C GLY A 89 10.80 -4.89 -17.86
N GLN A 90 11.24 -5.50 -18.96
CA GLN A 90 12.44 -5.05 -19.67
C GLN A 90 12.29 -3.64 -20.28
N THR A 91 13.40 -3.02 -20.66
CA THR A 91 13.39 -1.76 -21.40
C THR A 91 12.62 -1.91 -22.71
N GLY A 92 11.79 -0.90 -23.00
CA GLY A 92 10.97 -0.87 -24.20
C GLY A 92 9.80 -1.85 -24.21
N CYS A 93 9.44 -2.52 -23.09
CA CYS A 93 8.24 -3.38 -23.04
C CYS A 93 6.93 -2.59 -22.84
N GLY A 94 6.99 -1.31 -22.48
CA GLY A 94 5.81 -0.45 -22.33
C GLY A 94 5.48 -0.02 -20.89
N LYS A 95 6.43 -0.06 -19.95
CA LYS A 95 6.25 0.43 -18.57
C LYS A 95 5.80 1.90 -18.52
N THR A 96 6.66 2.81 -18.99
CA THR A 96 6.37 4.25 -19.07
C THR A 96 5.13 4.56 -19.93
N PHE A 97 4.90 3.81 -21.01
CA PHE A 97 3.69 3.96 -21.81
C PHE A 97 2.41 3.59 -21.03
N THR A 98 2.49 2.61 -20.14
CA THR A 98 1.38 2.24 -19.27
C THR A 98 1.16 3.25 -18.16
N MET A 99 2.24 3.69 -17.52
CA MET A 99 2.17 4.62 -16.39
C MET A 99 1.81 6.05 -16.84
N ILE A 100 2.47 6.57 -17.87
CA ILE A 100 2.31 7.96 -18.33
C ILE A 100 1.51 8.01 -19.63
N GLY A 101 1.87 7.17 -20.61
CA GLY A 101 1.29 7.20 -21.95
C GLY A 101 1.63 8.50 -22.68
N ASP A 102 0.68 9.02 -23.46
CA ASP A 102 0.74 10.38 -23.99
C ASP A 102 -0.25 11.26 -23.21
N PRO A 103 0.21 12.12 -22.29
CA PRO A 103 -0.67 12.97 -21.47
C PRO A 103 -1.49 13.97 -22.29
N SER A 104 -1.03 14.33 -23.50
CA SER A 104 -1.70 15.30 -24.38
C SER A 104 -2.83 14.70 -25.20
N ASN A 105 -2.94 13.36 -25.21
CA ASN A 105 -3.92 12.63 -26.00
C ASN A 105 -4.82 11.80 -25.09
N GLU A 106 -6.10 12.18 -24.99
CA GLU A 106 -7.09 11.54 -24.10
C GLU A 106 -7.23 10.02 -24.30
N ILE A 107 -7.00 9.52 -25.51
CA ILE A 107 -7.06 8.08 -25.81
C ILE A 107 -5.81 7.38 -25.26
N MET A 108 -4.66 8.06 -25.34
CA MET A 108 -3.34 7.50 -25.06
C MET A 108 -2.82 7.81 -23.64
N LYS A 109 -3.53 8.64 -22.87
CA LYS A 109 -3.27 8.88 -21.43
C LYS A 109 -3.12 7.58 -20.66
N GLY A 110 -2.02 7.44 -19.93
CA GLY A 110 -1.73 6.30 -19.07
C GLY A 110 -2.40 6.37 -17.70
N ILE A 111 -1.90 5.57 -16.76
CA ILE A 111 -2.47 5.45 -15.41
C ILE A 111 -2.34 6.71 -14.58
N ILE A 112 -1.17 7.36 -14.61
CA ILE A 112 -0.86 8.55 -13.80
C ILE A 112 -1.78 9.73 -14.15
N PRO A 113 -1.86 10.21 -15.42
CA PRO A 113 -2.76 11.33 -15.73
C PRO A 113 -4.23 11.01 -15.47
N ARG A 114 -4.68 9.76 -15.72
CA ARG A 114 -6.05 9.35 -15.39
C ARG A 114 -6.34 9.29 -13.89
N THR A 115 -5.33 8.92 -13.10
CA THR A 115 -5.39 8.96 -11.64
C THR A 115 -5.61 10.39 -11.16
N PHE A 116 -4.90 11.36 -11.76
CA PHE A 116 -5.07 12.77 -11.43
C PHE A 116 -6.47 13.26 -11.76
N ASP A 117 -6.97 12.94 -12.96
CA ASP A 117 -8.34 13.25 -13.39
C ASP A 117 -9.40 12.67 -12.42
N GLN A 118 -9.24 11.40 -12.02
CA GLN A 118 -10.17 10.75 -11.10
C GLN A 118 -10.13 11.37 -9.70
N ILE A 119 -8.94 11.61 -9.12
CA ILE A 119 -8.82 12.19 -7.78
C ILE A 119 -9.49 13.56 -7.71
N ILE A 120 -9.22 14.42 -8.69
CA ILE A 120 -9.83 15.76 -8.74
C ILE A 120 -11.33 15.66 -8.98
N SER A 121 -11.79 14.72 -9.81
CA SER A 121 -13.22 14.47 -9.99
C SER A 121 -13.90 13.99 -8.71
N LEU A 122 -13.29 13.10 -7.93
CA LEU A 122 -13.80 12.64 -6.63
C LEU A 122 -13.93 13.80 -5.63
N ILE A 123 -12.95 14.71 -5.62
CA ILE A 123 -12.96 15.88 -4.72
C ILE A 123 -14.03 16.89 -5.17
N ASN A 124 -14.12 17.19 -6.47
CA ASN A 124 -15.04 18.20 -6.99
C ASN A 124 -16.51 17.74 -6.98
N ASN A 125 -16.77 16.45 -7.18
CA ASN A 125 -18.11 15.88 -7.15
C ASN A 125 -18.58 15.55 -5.73
N ASN A 126 -17.76 15.81 -4.71
CA ASN A 126 -18.16 15.62 -3.32
C ASN A 126 -19.21 16.68 -2.92
N SER A 127 -20.46 16.25 -2.75
CA SER A 127 -21.55 17.11 -2.30
C SER A 127 -21.59 17.31 -0.77
N ASP A 128 -20.79 16.57 0.00
CA ASP A 128 -20.74 16.68 1.46
C ASP A 128 -19.86 17.85 1.88
N SER A 129 -20.50 18.94 2.32
CA SER A 129 -19.81 20.14 2.82
C SER A 129 -18.97 19.91 4.08
N ASN A 130 -19.20 18.80 4.79
CA ASN A 130 -18.46 18.43 5.98
C ASN A 130 -17.17 17.67 5.67
N LYS A 131 -16.94 17.31 4.41
CA LYS A 131 -15.76 16.57 3.96
C LYS A 131 -14.81 17.51 3.21
N LYS A 132 -13.63 17.75 3.80
CA LYS A 132 -12.57 18.62 3.25
C LYS A 132 -11.37 17.78 2.84
N PHE A 133 -10.78 18.10 1.70
CA PHE A 133 -9.61 17.40 1.17
C PHE A 133 -8.39 18.32 1.11
N LEU A 134 -7.22 17.77 1.46
CA LEU A 134 -5.92 18.36 1.17
C LEU A 134 -5.13 17.38 0.31
N LEU A 135 -4.85 17.81 -0.92
CA LEU A 135 -4.07 17.05 -1.89
C LEU A 135 -2.65 17.58 -1.95
N ARG A 136 -1.68 16.66 -1.88
CA ARG A 136 -0.26 16.96 -2.07
C ARG A 136 0.40 15.93 -2.96
N CYS A 137 1.52 16.28 -3.57
CA CYS A 137 2.33 15.34 -4.33
C CYS A 137 3.83 15.53 -4.11
N SER A 138 4.58 14.47 -4.38
CA SER A 138 6.03 14.48 -4.49
C SER A 138 6.45 13.62 -5.68
N TYR A 139 7.57 13.94 -6.32
CA TYR A 139 8.09 13.14 -7.42
C TYR A 139 9.58 12.93 -7.27
N ILE A 140 10.00 11.68 -7.21
CA ILE A 140 11.41 11.32 -7.00
C ILE A 140 11.94 10.40 -8.08
N GLU A 141 13.25 10.43 -8.22
CA GLU A 141 14.03 9.48 -8.99
C GLU A 141 15.01 8.74 -8.07
N ILE A 142 15.13 7.43 -8.25
CA ILE A 142 16.19 6.61 -7.69
C ILE A 142 17.09 6.20 -8.84
N TYR A 143 18.29 6.77 -8.88
CA TYR A 143 19.32 6.48 -9.86
C TYR A 143 20.62 6.18 -9.13
N ASN A 144 21.30 5.09 -9.49
CA ASN A 144 22.61 4.76 -8.91
C ASN A 144 22.62 4.55 -7.37
N GLU A 145 21.47 4.15 -6.78
CA GLU A 145 21.18 4.11 -5.33
C GLU A 145 21.18 5.48 -4.62
N GLU A 146 21.04 6.55 -5.39
CA GLU A 146 20.88 7.93 -4.92
C GLU A 146 19.45 8.40 -5.20
N ILE A 147 18.90 9.17 -4.26
CA ILE A 147 17.53 9.71 -4.35
C ILE A 147 17.62 11.17 -4.75
N HIS A 148 16.90 11.53 -5.81
CA HIS A 148 16.78 12.88 -6.33
C HIS A 148 15.32 13.34 -6.29
N ASP A 149 15.10 14.58 -5.88
CA ASP A 149 13.78 15.22 -5.92
C ASP A 149 13.58 15.88 -7.28
N LEU A 150 12.64 15.33 -8.06
CA LEU A 150 12.34 15.80 -9.41
C LEU A 150 11.50 17.09 -9.41
N LEU A 151 10.98 17.53 -8.26
CA LEU A 151 10.27 18.81 -8.10
C LEU A 151 11.16 19.90 -7.49
N SER A 152 12.40 19.56 -7.12
CA SER A 152 13.38 20.53 -6.62
C SER A 152 13.97 21.38 -7.75
N LYS A 153 14.40 22.60 -7.40
CA LYS A 153 15.21 23.44 -8.29
C LYS A 153 16.64 22.93 -8.43
N ASP A 154 17.15 22.27 -7.38
CA ASP A 154 18.45 21.61 -7.40
C ASP A 154 18.25 20.11 -7.59
N VAL A 155 18.24 19.68 -8.85
CA VAL A 155 18.07 18.28 -9.24
C VAL A 155 19.28 17.41 -8.88
N LYS A 156 20.44 18.01 -8.57
CA LYS A 156 21.66 17.28 -8.20
C LYS A 156 21.74 16.99 -6.71
N GLN A 157 20.93 17.68 -5.90
CA GLN A 157 20.84 17.42 -4.47
C GLN A 157 20.46 15.95 -4.22
N LYS A 158 21.19 15.33 -3.30
CA LYS A 158 20.95 13.95 -2.87
C LYS A 158 20.14 13.95 -1.59
N TYR A 159 19.17 13.05 -1.52
CA TYR A 159 18.26 12.93 -0.38
C TYR A 159 18.48 11.63 0.38
N GLU A 160 18.25 11.68 1.70
CA GLU A 160 18.47 10.55 2.60
C GLU A 160 17.15 9.94 3.09
N LEU A 161 17.15 8.61 3.24
CA LEU A 161 16.06 7.89 3.89
C LEU A 161 16.21 7.93 5.40
N LYS A 162 15.10 8.21 6.09
CA LYS A 162 14.95 8.11 7.53
C LYS A 162 13.80 7.17 7.90
N GLU A 163 13.83 6.68 9.12
CA GLU A 163 12.77 5.87 9.72
C GLU A 163 12.12 6.69 10.83
N GLY A 164 10.79 6.78 10.80
CA GLY A 164 9.98 7.46 11.81
C GLY A 164 8.83 6.59 12.28
N GLN A 165 7.95 7.14 13.12
CA GLN A 165 6.78 6.40 13.63
C GLN A 165 5.83 5.92 12.51
N GLN A 166 5.78 6.67 11.40
CA GLN A 166 4.95 6.36 10.23
C GLN A 166 5.67 5.50 9.17
N GLY A 167 6.86 4.98 9.48
CA GLY A 167 7.66 4.15 8.57
C GLY A 167 8.81 4.90 7.91
N VAL A 168 9.23 4.41 6.74
CA VAL A 168 10.37 4.96 5.98
C VAL A 168 9.91 6.20 5.21
N PHE A 169 10.68 7.29 5.31
CA PHE A 169 10.43 8.55 4.59
C PHE A 169 11.73 9.19 4.09
N ILE A 170 11.61 10.15 3.17
CA ILE A 170 12.74 10.93 2.65
C ILE A 170 12.79 12.26 3.39
N LYS A 171 13.94 12.56 4.01
CA LYS A 171 14.12 13.80 4.77
C LYS A 171 14.19 15.00 3.81
N ASP A 172 13.53 16.11 4.16
CA ASP A 172 13.56 17.38 3.44
C ASP A 172 13.01 17.33 1.99
N LEU A 173 12.25 16.28 1.64
CA LEU A 173 11.63 16.13 0.32
C LEU A 173 10.61 17.24 0.06
N ASN A 174 10.59 17.80 -1.16
CA ASN A 174 9.59 18.77 -1.55
C ASN A 174 8.21 18.10 -1.72
N ILE A 175 7.22 18.60 -0.99
CA ILE A 175 5.83 18.13 -1.04
C ILE A 175 4.97 19.31 -1.49
N ALA A 176 4.52 19.28 -2.74
CA ALA A 176 3.75 20.34 -3.36
C ALA A 176 2.25 20.16 -3.07
N VAL A 177 1.55 21.25 -2.72
CA VAL A 177 0.08 21.27 -2.61
C VAL A 177 -0.53 21.38 -4.01
N VAL A 178 -1.57 20.60 -4.27
CA VAL A 178 -2.24 20.57 -5.58
C VAL A 178 -3.73 20.84 -5.42
N ARG A 179 -4.30 21.65 -6.32
CA ARG A 179 -5.72 22.01 -6.34
C ARG A 179 -6.43 21.58 -7.62
N THR A 180 -5.70 21.38 -8.71
CA THR A 180 -6.27 21.07 -10.02
C THR A 180 -5.48 19.97 -10.72
N THR A 181 -6.11 19.31 -11.70
CA THR A 181 -5.40 18.32 -12.53
C THR A 181 -4.24 18.97 -13.27
N GLN A 182 -4.42 20.21 -13.77
CA GLN A 182 -3.38 20.92 -14.52
C GLN A 182 -2.14 21.19 -13.67
N GLU A 183 -2.28 21.40 -12.36
CA GLU A 183 -1.15 21.50 -11.44
C GLU A 183 -0.41 20.17 -11.31
N MET A 184 -1.12 19.03 -11.19
CA MET A 184 -0.47 17.71 -11.19
C MET A 184 0.28 17.42 -12.48
N ASP A 185 -0.32 17.73 -13.64
CA ASP A 185 0.31 17.57 -14.95
C ASP A 185 1.57 18.43 -15.07
N ARG A 186 1.55 19.67 -14.56
CA ARG A 186 2.73 20.54 -14.53
C ARG A 186 3.86 19.95 -13.69
N TYR A 187 3.56 19.40 -12.50
CA TYR A 187 4.58 18.74 -11.67
C TYR A 187 5.14 17.47 -12.33
N MET A 188 4.28 16.70 -13.02
CA MET A 188 4.72 15.54 -13.80
C MET A 188 5.64 15.95 -14.98
N GLN A 189 5.29 17.01 -15.71
CA GLN A 189 6.10 17.56 -16.79
C GLN A 189 7.44 18.11 -16.28
N LEU A 190 7.41 18.89 -15.19
CA LEU A 190 8.61 19.41 -14.54
C LEU A 190 9.55 18.27 -14.15
N GLY A 191 9.04 17.23 -13.49
CA GLY A 191 9.87 16.10 -13.10
C GLY A 191 10.42 15.31 -14.30
N THR A 192 9.67 15.22 -15.39
CA THR A 192 10.14 14.59 -16.64
C THR A 192 11.25 15.40 -17.31
N GLN A 193 11.15 16.74 -17.28
CA GLN A 193 12.20 17.62 -17.77
C GLN A 193 13.46 17.52 -16.89
N ASN A 194 13.29 17.59 -15.57
CA ASN A 194 14.38 17.50 -14.60
C ASN A 194 15.11 16.16 -14.69
N ARG A 195 14.37 15.06 -14.88
CA ARG A 195 14.92 13.75 -15.21
C ARG A 195 15.83 13.85 -16.43
N SER A 196 15.32 14.39 -17.54
CA SER A 196 16.04 14.51 -18.82
C SER A 196 17.27 15.44 -18.79
N VAL A 197 17.33 16.42 -17.88
CA VAL A 197 18.49 17.31 -17.71
C VAL A 197 19.63 16.63 -16.94
N GLY A 198 19.31 15.62 -16.11
CA GLY A 198 20.28 14.70 -15.52
C GLY A 198 21.00 13.84 -16.57
N ALA A 199 20.31 13.52 -17.67
CA ALA A 199 20.87 12.85 -18.84
C ALA A 199 21.91 13.73 -19.54
N THR A 200 23.18 13.43 -19.31
CA THR A 200 24.21 13.76 -20.30
C THR A 200 23.88 13.08 -21.63
N ALA A 201 24.24 13.71 -22.76
CA ALA A 201 23.90 13.30 -24.14
C ALA A 201 24.27 11.85 -24.54
N MET A 202 24.90 11.09 -23.64
CA MET A 202 25.29 9.69 -23.80
C MET A 202 24.32 8.65 -23.19
N ASN A 203 23.24 9.03 -22.48
CA ASN A 203 22.40 8.10 -21.71
C ASN A 203 20.91 8.19 -22.08
N LYS A 204 20.32 7.07 -22.56
CA LYS A 204 18.86 6.93 -22.74
C LYS A 204 18.23 6.56 -21.38
N GLU A 205 18.03 7.58 -20.55
CA GLU A 205 17.93 7.50 -19.07
C GLU A 205 16.65 6.85 -18.52
N SER A 206 15.52 6.87 -19.25
CA SER A 206 14.26 6.33 -18.70
C SER A 206 14.28 4.84 -18.37
N SER A 207 15.24 4.11 -18.96
CA SER A 207 15.45 2.68 -18.74
C SER A 207 16.26 2.35 -17.49
N ARG A 208 16.89 3.34 -16.87
CA ARG A 208 18.00 3.15 -15.93
C ARG A 208 17.77 3.74 -14.54
N SER A 209 16.63 4.37 -14.33
CA SER A 209 16.24 4.91 -13.03
C SER A 209 14.81 4.53 -12.72
N HIS A 210 14.49 4.49 -11.42
CA HIS A 210 13.14 4.26 -10.94
C HIS A 210 12.51 5.60 -10.61
N CYS A 211 11.30 5.83 -11.08
CA CYS A 211 10.54 7.03 -10.75
C CYS A 211 9.38 6.67 -9.84
N ILE A 212 9.16 7.46 -8.79
CA ILE A 212 8.03 7.29 -7.86
C ILE A 212 7.31 8.63 -7.76
N PHE A 213 6.12 8.72 -8.35
CA PHE A 213 5.21 9.84 -8.15
C PHE A 213 4.26 9.47 -7.02
N THR A 214 4.30 10.20 -5.91
CA THR A 214 3.44 9.94 -4.75
C THR A 214 2.39 11.02 -4.63
N VAL A 215 1.13 10.59 -4.48
CA VAL A 215 -0.01 11.46 -4.18
C VAL A 215 -0.47 11.20 -2.75
N TYR A 216 -0.58 12.26 -1.96
CA TYR A 216 -1.08 12.23 -0.59
C TYR A 216 -2.47 12.86 -0.56
N ILE A 217 -3.45 12.12 -0.07
CA ILE A 217 -4.84 12.58 0.06
C ILE A 217 -5.18 12.58 1.54
N GLU A 218 -5.25 13.75 2.15
CA GLU A 218 -5.82 13.89 3.50
C GLU A 218 -7.27 14.31 3.38
N CYS A 219 -8.12 13.66 4.17
CA CYS A 219 -9.55 13.95 4.23
C CYS A 219 -9.97 14.15 5.68
N SER A 220 -10.51 15.33 5.98
CA SER A 220 -11.18 15.63 7.25
C SER A 220 -12.69 15.55 7.03
N LEU A 221 -13.36 14.75 7.87
CA LEU A 221 -14.81 14.64 7.92
C LEU A 221 -15.30 15.14 9.27
N THR A 222 -16.12 16.19 9.28
CA THR A 222 -16.76 16.69 10.49
C THR A 222 -18.11 16.00 10.71
N ASP A 223 -18.29 15.34 11.85
CA ASP A 223 -19.58 14.72 12.20
C ASP A 223 -20.62 15.77 12.66
N ALA A 224 -21.88 15.34 12.81
CA ALA A 224 -22.97 16.22 13.28
C ALA A 224 -22.78 16.77 14.71
N LYS A 225 -21.84 16.22 15.47
CA LYS A 225 -21.48 16.67 16.83
C LYS A 225 -20.27 17.61 16.83
N GLY A 226 -19.70 17.90 15.66
CA GLY A 226 -18.52 18.74 15.49
C GLY A 226 -17.18 18.02 15.70
N ASN A 227 -17.16 16.69 15.83
CA ASN A 227 -15.89 15.95 15.91
C ASN A 227 -15.32 15.81 14.50
N GLU A 228 -14.03 16.13 14.34
CA GLU A 228 -13.31 15.89 13.09
C GLU A 228 -12.67 14.50 13.13
N ARG A 229 -12.93 13.72 12.07
CA ARG A 229 -12.22 12.48 11.78
C ARG A 229 -11.28 12.69 10.62
N ILE A 230 -9.99 12.42 10.82
CA ILE A 230 -8.97 12.60 9.78
C ILE A 230 -8.54 11.24 9.23
N THR A 231 -8.56 11.13 7.91
CA THR A 231 -8.04 9.98 7.16
C THR A 231 -6.91 10.42 6.24
N ALA A 232 -5.91 9.56 6.04
CA ALA A 232 -4.75 9.87 5.20
C ALA A 232 -4.45 8.72 4.22
N GLY A 233 -4.72 8.96 2.93
CA GLY A 233 -4.34 8.09 1.84
C GLY A 233 -2.98 8.45 1.25
N LYS A 234 -2.20 7.44 0.85
CA LYS A 234 -0.93 7.60 0.14
C LYS A 234 -0.93 6.69 -1.09
N LEU A 235 -0.86 7.25 -2.29
CA LEU A 235 -0.76 6.50 -3.54
C LEU A 235 0.61 6.67 -4.17
N ASN A 236 1.36 5.59 -4.30
CA ASN A 236 2.61 5.54 -5.05
C ASN A 236 2.36 5.04 -6.48
N LEU A 237 2.78 5.82 -7.47
CA LEU A 237 2.74 5.49 -8.88
C LEU A 237 4.19 5.35 -9.38
N VAL A 238 4.60 4.11 -9.61
CA VAL A 238 6.01 3.74 -9.78
C VAL A 238 6.28 3.26 -11.21
N ASP A 239 7.26 3.87 -11.87
CA ASP A 239 7.82 3.41 -13.14
C ASP A 239 9.24 2.90 -12.89
N LEU A 240 9.41 1.57 -12.86
CA LEU A 240 10.71 0.96 -12.55
C LEU A 240 11.66 1.03 -13.76
N ALA A 241 12.95 0.88 -13.49
CA ALA A 241 13.98 0.65 -14.50
C ALA A 241 13.74 -0.67 -15.27
N GLY A 242 14.46 -0.85 -16.37
CA GLY A 242 14.46 -2.10 -17.15
C GLY A 242 14.97 -3.29 -16.35
N SER A 243 14.25 -4.42 -16.42
CA SER A 243 14.62 -5.67 -15.75
C SER A 243 15.59 -6.57 -16.53
N GLU A 244 16.04 -6.15 -17.70
CA GLU A 244 16.89 -6.95 -18.58
C GLU A 244 18.27 -7.23 -17.99
N ARG A 245 18.83 -8.39 -18.35
CA ARG A 245 20.16 -8.79 -17.91
C ARG A 245 21.25 -7.94 -18.57
N GLN A 246 22.32 -7.66 -17.82
CA GLN A 246 23.49 -6.90 -18.29
C GLN A 246 24.13 -7.48 -19.56
N SER A 247 24.09 -8.80 -19.74
CA SER A 247 24.68 -9.45 -20.91
C SER A 247 24.08 -8.97 -22.24
N LYS A 248 22.86 -8.42 -22.24
CA LYS A 248 22.23 -7.82 -23.43
C LYS A 248 22.67 -6.39 -23.72
N THR A 249 23.29 -5.68 -22.77
CA THR A 249 23.51 -4.23 -22.90
C THR A 249 24.86 -3.85 -23.52
N GLN A 250 25.76 -4.81 -23.80
CA GLN A 250 27.12 -4.59 -24.36
C GLN A 250 27.88 -3.40 -23.70
N ALA A 251 27.58 -3.10 -22.43
CA ALA A 251 28.06 -1.93 -21.73
C ALA A 251 29.49 -2.14 -21.19
N THR A 252 30.39 -1.18 -21.40
CA THR A 252 31.78 -1.20 -20.92
C THR A 252 32.08 -0.02 -19.99
N GLY A 253 33.11 -0.15 -19.13
CA GLY A 253 33.59 0.93 -18.26
C GLY A 253 32.58 1.39 -17.21
N ASP A 254 32.37 2.70 -17.07
CA ASP A 254 31.46 3.27 -16.07
C ASP A 254 29.99 2.88 -16.31
N ARG A 255 29.60 2.58 -17.55
CA ARG A 255 28.27 2.03 -17.86
C ARG A 255 28.06 0.64 -17.27
N LEU A 256 29.12 -0.15 -17.09
CA LEU A 256 29.02 -1.46 -16.44
C LEU A 256 28.78 -1.29 -14.92
N LYS A 257 29.48 -0.33 -14.28
CA LYS A 257 29.26 0.00 -12.86
C LYS A 257 27.84 0.50 -12.62
N GLU A 258 27.34 1.37 -13.49
CA GLU A 258 25.97 1.88 -13.47
C GLU A 258 24.95 0.75 -13.65
N ALA A 259 25.08 -0.07 -14.70
CA ALA A 259 24.21 -1.22 -14.93
C ALA A 259 24.22 -2.21 -13.76
N THR A 260 25.30 -2.28 -12.97
CA THR A 260 25.39 -3.13 -11.78
C THR A 260 24.52 -2.60 -10.65
N LYS A 261 24.51 -1.28 -10.43
CA LYS A 261 23.67 -0.66 -9.41
C LYS A 261 22.20 -0.61 -9.79
N ILE A 262 21.87 -0.46 -11.07
CA ILE A 262 20.47 -0.54 -11.52
C ILE A 262 19.93 -1.94 -11.24
N ASN A 263 20.69 -2.96 -11.62
CA ASN A 263 20.30 -4.33 -11.34
C ASN A 263 20.35 -4.69 -9.86
N LEU A 264 21.16 -4.00 -9.03
CA LEU A 264 21.13 -4.18 -7.58
C LEU A 264 19.72 -3.90 -7.03
N SER A 265 19.13 -2.76 -7.38
CA SER A 265 17.80 -2.38 -6.87
C SER A 265 16.69 -3.36 -7.28
N LEU A 266 16.69 -3.84 -8.53
CA LEU A 266 15.72 -4.83 -9.03
C LEU A 266 15.99 -6.25 -8.52
N SER A 267 17.27 -6.61 -8.32
CA SER A 267 17.65 -7.89 -7.69
C SER A 267 17.23 -7.93 -6.23
N ALA A 268 17.46 -6.84 -5.49
CA ALA A 268 16.97 -6.67 -4.12
C ALA A 268 15.44 -6.79 -4.07
N LEU A 269 14.72 -6.15 -5.01
CA LEU A 269 13.27 -6.31 -5.13
C LEU A 269 12.87 -7.77 -5.35
N GLY A 270 13.57 -8.49 -6.24
CA GLY A 270 13.36 -9.93 -6.45
C GLY A 270 13.64 -10.80 -5.23
N ASN A 271 14.65 -10.46 -4.43
CA ASN A 271 14.97 -11.15 -3.18
C ASN A 271 13.88 -10.92 -2.13
N VAL A 272 13.38 -9.69 -1.99
CA VAL A 272 12.25 -9.34 -1.12
C VAL A 272 11.01 -10.14 -1.48
N ILE A 273 10.65 -10.19 -2.78
CA ILE A 273 9.49 -10.96 -3.23
C ILE A 273 9.67 -12.45 -2.93
N SER A 274 10.84 -13.01 -3.21
CA SER A 274 11.10 -14.44 -2.96
C SER A 274 11.02 -14.77 -1.47
N ALA A 275 11.61 -13.93 -0.61
CA ALA A 275 11.56 -14.08 0.84
C ALA A 275 10.12 -14.01 1.39
N LEU A 276 9.30 -13.08 0.87
CA LEU A 276 7.89 -12.92 1.27
C LEU A 276 7.03 -14.12 0.88
N VAL A 277 7.30 -14.73 -0.28
CA VAL A 277 6.54 -15.88 -0.79
C VAL A 277 6.95 -17.17 -0.11
N ASP A 278 8.26 -17.39 0.08
CA ASP A 278 8.78 -18.63 0.67
C ASP A 278 8.31 -18.79 2.11
N GLY A 279 8.12 -17.68 2.85
CA GLY A 279 7.62 -17.67 4.23
C GLY A 279 8.55 -18.32 5.26
N LYS A 280 9.69 -18.88 4.81
CA LYS A 280 10.70 -19.55 5.63
C LYS A 280 11.67 -18.57 6.29
N THR A 281 11.86 -17.39 5.68
CA THR A 281 12.78 -16.37 6.18
C THR A 281 12.05 -15.45 7.16
N GLN A 282 12.52 -15.39 8.41
CA GLN A 282 12.00 -14.42 9.39
C GLN A 282 12.36 -12.97 9.03
N HIS A 283 13.49 -12.76 8.36
CA HIS A 283 13.97 -11.43 7.97
C HIS A 283 13.81 -11.22 6.47
N ILE A 284 13.09 -10.16 6.08
CA ILE A 284 12.92 -9.75 4.69
C ILE A 284 13.96 -8.66 4.38
N PRO A 285 14.76 -8.79 3.30
CA PRO A 285 15.91 -7.92 3.05
C PRO A 285 15.54 -6.58 2.39
N TYR A 286 14.60 -5.82 2.99
CA TYR A 286 14.21 -4.50 2.46
C TYR A 286 15.34 -3.48 2.48
N ARG A 287 16.40 -3.70 3.26
CA ARG A 287 17.53 -2.76 3.39
C ARG A 287 18.56 -2.87 2.26
N ASP A 288 18.46 -3.89 1.41
CA ASP A 288 19.41 -4.16 0.34
C ASP A 288 19.37 -3.10 -0.78
N SER A 289 18.29 -2.31 -0.89
CA SER A 289 18.24 -1.15 -1.78
C SER A 289 17.34 -0.03 -1.26
N LYS A 290 17.60 1.21 -1.68
CA LYS A 290 16.72 2.35 -1.37
C LYS A 290 15.30 2.14 -1.89
N LEU A 291 15.17 1.52 -3.06
CA LEU A 291 13.89 1.17 -3.67
C LEU A 291 13.07 0.24 -2.77
N THR A 292 13.68 -0.85 -2.28
CA THR A 292 12.98 -1.83 -1.44
C THR A 292 12.63 -1.28 -0.07
N ARG A 293 13.44 -0.36 0.48
CA ARG A 293 13.09 0.37 1.71
C ARG A 293 11.86 1.27 1.51
N LEU A 294 11.79 2.00 0.40
CA LEU A 294 10.65 2.87 0.08
C LEU A 294 9.37 2.09 -0.22
N LEU A 295 9.50 0.90 -0.83
CA LEU A 295 8.38 0.02 -1.14
C LEU A 295 8.11 -1.04 -0.06
N GLN A 296 8.73 -0.93 1.11
CA GLN A 296 8.57 -1.90 2.20
C GLN A 296 7.10 -2.08 2.59
N ASP A 297 6.36 -0.98 2.73
CA ASP A 297 4.92 -1.03 3.04
C ASP A 297 4.09 -1.61 1.90
N SER A 298 4.58 -1.50 0.66
CA SER A 298 3.89 -1.95 -0.55
C SER A 298 3.99 -3.46 -0.76
N LEU A 299 4.99 -4.12 -0.18
CA LEU A 299 5.27 -5.54 -0.36
C LEU A 299 5.28 -6.22 1.00
N GLY A 300 4.16 -6.80 1.43
CA GLY A 300 4.01 -7.45 2.74
C GLY A 300 3.53 -6.52 3.86
N GLY A 301 3.23 -5.24 3.58
CA GLY A 301 2.88 -4.23 4.56
C GLY A 301 1.43 -3.72 4.48
N ASN A 302 1.22 -2.51 5.02
CA ASN A 302 -0.07 -1.81 5.03
C ASN A 302 -0.30 -1.02 3.73
N THR A 303 -0.51 -1.72 2.61
CA THR A 303 -0.79 -1.11 1.30
C THR A 303 -1.58 -2.05 0.40
N LYS A 304 -2.54 -1.52 -0.37
CA LYS A 304 -3.14 -2.22 -1.50
C LYS A 304 -2.23 -2.09 -2.72
N THR A 305 -1.70 -3.19 -3.22
CA THR A 305 -0.64 -3.14 -4.23
C THR A 305 -1.03 -3.81 -5.53
N ILE A 306 -0.73 -3.12 -6.63
CA ILE A 306 -0.91 -3.57 -7.99
C ILE A 306 0.46 -3.59 -8.69
N MET A 307 0.82 -4.75 -9.24
CA MET A 307 1.96 -4.91 -10.13
C MET A 307 1.49 -5.00 -11.58
N ILE A 308 2.02 -4.17 -12.46
CA ILE A 308 1.76 -4.24 -13.90
C ILE A 308 3.03 -4.70 -14.61
N THR A 309 2.99 -5.91 -15.14
CA THR A 309 4.10 -6.54 -15.85
C THR A 309 3.94 -6.30 -17.34
N ALA A 310 4.77 -5.42 -17.90
CA ALA A 310 4.78 -5.14 -19.33
C ALA A 310 5.74 -6.10 -20.04
N ILE A 311 5.28 -6.70 -21.16
CA ILE A 311 6.01 -7.71 -21.92
C ILE A 311 6.05 -7.40 -23.42
N SER A 312 7.07 -7.94 -24.12
CA SER A 312 7.17 -7.87 -25.59
C SER A 312 6.53 -9.13 -26.22
N PRO A 313 5.88 -9.01 -27.40
CA PRO A 313 5.36 -10.16 -28.12
C PRO A 313 6.45 -10.95 -28.89
N SER A 314 7.67 -10.39 -29.00
CA SER A 314 8.74 -10.88 -29.87
C SER A 314 9.55 -12.02 -29.26
N ASP A 315 9.81 -13.05 -30.06
CA ASP A 315 10.68 -14.19 -29.74
C ASP A 315 12.12 -13.79 -29.37
N PHE A 316 12.64 -12.70 -29.94
CA PHE A 316 13.91 -12.10 -29.53
C PHE A 316 13.98 -11.76 -28.03
N ASN A 317 12.82 -11.50 -27.42
CA ASN A 317 12.67 -11.16 -26.01
C ASN A 317 12.11 -12.31 -25.16
N TYR A 318 12.12 -13.56 -25.67
CA TYR A 318 11.55 -14.72 -24.98
C TYR A 318 12.05 -14.88 -23.54
N ASP A 319 13.37 -14.89 -23.32
CA ASP A 319 13.95 -15.12 -21.99
C ASP A 319 13.57 -14.04 -20.96
N GLU A 320 13.50 -12.80 -21.40
CA GLU A 320 13.16 -11.65 -20.55
C GLU A 320 11.65 -11.63 -20.25
N THR A 321 10.84 -12.02 -21.22
CA THR A 321 9.38 -12.21 -21.05
C THR A 321 9.12 -13.36 -20.07
N MET A 322 9.81 -14.49 -20.23
CA MET A 322 9.75 -15.63 -19.30
C MET A 322 10.12 -15.22 -17.88
N SER A 323 11.24 -14.49 -17.72
CA SER A 323 11.70 -13.97 -16.44
C SER A 323 10.65 -13.08 -15.78
N SER A 324 10.06 -12.17 -16.57
CA SER A 324 9.02 -11.23 -16.11
C SER A 324 7.75 -11.94 -15.68
N LEU A 325 7.27 -12.93 -16.45
CA LEU A 325 6.07 -13.71 -16.12
C LEU A 325 6.26 -14.56 -14.85
N ARG A 326 7.44 -15.18 -14.67
CA ARG A 326 7.78 -15.90 -13.44
C ARG A 326 7.89 -14.98 -12.23
N TYR A 327 8.45 -13.78 -12.42
CA TYR A 327 8.53 -12.76 -11.39
C TYR A 327 7.13 -12.31 -10.94
N ALA A 328 6.26 -12.01 -11.90
CA ALA A 328 4.86 -11.64 -11.68
C ALA A 328 4.08 -12.74 -10.94
N SER A 329 4.31 -14.01 -11.30
CA SER A 329 3.67 -15.16 -10.64
C SER A 329 4.05 -15.26 -9.16
N ARG A 330 5.31 -14.94 -8.82
CA ARG A 330 5.75 -14.86 -7.42
C ARG A 330 5.11 -13.68 -6.71
N ALA A 331 5.12 -12.50 -7.32
CA ALA A 331 4.53 -11.30 -6.74
C ALA A 331 3.05 -11.49 -6.35
N LYS A 332 2.28 -12.20 -7.17
CA LYS A 332 0.86 -12.52 -6.91
C LYS A 332 0.61 -13.24 -5.58
N MET A 333 1.60 -13.96 -5.07
CA MET A 333 1.49 -14.73 -3.82
C MET A 333 1.80 -13.90 -2.56
N ILE A 334 2.30 -12.67 -2.71
CA ILE A 334 2.57 -11.77 -1.59
C ILE A 334 1.26 -11.34 -0.94
N LYS A 335 1.18 -11.45 0.38
CA LYS A 335 0.02 -11.05 1.18
C LYS A 335 0.30 -9.75 1.93
N ASN A 336 -0.52 -8.73 1.66
CA ASN A 336 -0.51 -7.44 2.34
C ASN A 336 -1.62 -7.37 3.39
N GLN A 337 -1.53 -6.40 4.30
CA GLN A 337 -2.54 -6.14 5.33
C GLN A 337 -3.00 -4.67 5.27
N PRO A 338 -3.71 -4.27 4.20
CA PRO A 338 -4.17 -2.90 4.05
C PRO A 338 -5.17 -2.53 5.14
N LYS A 339 -5.02 -1.31 5.67
CA LYS A 339 -5.85 -0.67 6.69
C LYS A 339 -6.02 0.80 6.32
N VAL A 340 -7.14 1.38 6.71
CA VAL A 340 -7.36 2.83 6.62
C VAL A 340 -6.41 3.50 7.62
N ASN A 341 -5.69 4.53 7.18
CA ASN A 341 -4.89 5.35 8.09
C ASN A 341 -5.78 6.46 8.65
N GLU A 342 -6.09 6.38 9.93
CA GLU A 342 -6.87 7.35 10.70
C GLU A 342 -5.97 7.99 11.76
N ASP A 343 -6.32 9.20 12.24
CA ASP A 343 -5.62 9.80 13.39
C ASP A 343 -5.58 8.80 14.56
N PRO A 344 -4.44 8.63 15.26
CA PRO A 344 -4.33 7.72 16.39
C PRO A 344 -5.43 7.87 17.46
N LYS A 345 -5.94 9.09 17.68
CA LYS A 345 -7.04 9.34 18.60
C LYS A 345 -8.34 8.72 18.08
N ASP A 346 -8.65 8.90 16.80
CA ASP A 346 -9.84 8.36 16.15
C ASP A 346 -9.77 6.84 16.05
N ALA A 347 -8.59 6.30 15.72
CA ALA A 347 -8.33 4.87 15.68
C ALA A 347 -8.56 4.22 17.05
N LEU A 348 -8.05 4.83 18.13
CA LEU A 348 -8.24 4.34 19.50
C LEU A 348 -9.72 4.40 19.92
N LEU A 349 -10.41 5.50 19.62
CA LEU A 349 -11.84 5.64 19.92
C LEU A 349 -12.68 4.56 19.21
N LYS A 350 -12.33 4.23 17.97
CA LYS A 350 -13.01 3.18 17.20
C LYS A 350 -12.75 1.79 17.76
N GLU A 351 -11.50 1.47 18.12
CA GLU A 351 -11.13 0.21 18.75
C GLU A 351 -11.87 0.03 20.09
N GLN A 352 -11.90 1.06 20.91
CA GLN A 352 -12.66 1.08 22.17
C GLN A 352 -14.17 0.93 21.93
N ALA A 353 -14.73 1.58 20.91
CA ALA A 353 -16.15 1.47 20.59
C ALA A 353 -16.53 0.05 20.10
N GLU A 354 -15.69 -0.58 19.28
CA GLU A 354 -15.87 -1.98 18.85
C GLU A 354 -15.76 -2.93 20.03
N GLU A 355 -14.80 -2.71 20.94
CA GLU A 355 -14.65 -3.50 22.16
C GLU A 355 -15.85 -3.33 23.10
N ILE A 356 -16.34 -2.10 23.31
CA ILE A 356 -17.56 -1.83 24.08
C ILE A 356 -18.77 -2.52 23.45
N LYS A 357 -18.92 -2.47 22.12
CA LYS A 357 -20.02 -3.15 21.42
C LYS A 357 -19.96 -4.66 21.65
N LYS A 358 -18.78 -5.25 21.50
CA LYS A 358 -18.56 -6.69 21.71
C LYS A 358 -18.82 -7.10 23.15
N LEU A 359 -18.38 -6.30 24.13
CA LEU A 359 -18.64 -6.52 25.54
C LEU A 359 -20.15 -6.40 25.87
N LYS A 360 -20.85 -5.43 25.29
CA LYS A 360 -22.31 -5.30 25.44
C LYS A 360 -23.07 -6.49 24.86
N GLU A 361 -22.64 -7.00 23.70
CA GLU A 361 -23.21 -8.21 23.09
C GLU A 361 -22.93 -9.48 23.92
N LEU A 362 -21.79 -9.55 24.60
CA LEU A 362 -21.49 -10.65 25.52
C LEU A 362 -22.34 -10.56 26.79
N LEU A 363 -22.47 -9.37 27.38
CA LEU A 363 -23.32 -9.14 28.54
C LEU A 363 -24.79 -9.43 28.24
N SER A 364 -25.28 -9.11 27.03
CA SER A 364 -26.65 -9.43 26.63
C SER A 364 -26.86 -10.93 26.44
N LYS A 365 -25.88 -11.65 25.87
CA LYS A 365 -25.90 -13.13 25.79
C LYS A 365 -25.87 -13.78 27.19
N GLN A 366 -25.11 -13.21 28.12
CA GLN A 366 -25.11 -13.65 29.53
C GLN A 366 -26.47 -13.46 30.19
N ALA A 367 -27.06 -12.28 30.00
CA ALA A 367 -28.38 -11.94 30.55
C ALA A 367 -29.51 -12.80 29.95
N ALA A 368 -29.34 -13.27 28.71
CA ALA A 368 -30.23 -14.21 28.05
C ALA A 368 -30.01 -15.70 28.43
N GLY A 369 -29.11 -15.99 29.39
CA GLY A 369 -28.83 -17.34 29.87
C GLY A 369 -28.10 -18.24 28.85
N GLN A 370 -27.54 -17.67 27.79
CA GLN A 370 -26.76 -18.43 26.80
C GLN A 370 -25.34 -18.70 27.32
N PRO A 371 -24.78 -19.91 27.11
CA PRO A 371 -23.43 -20.23 27.53
C PRO A 371 -22.41 -19.36 26.78
N ILE A 372 -21.58 -18.64 27.53
CA ILE A 372 -20.48 -17.85 26.98
C ILE A 372 -19.25 -18.74 26.87
N ASN A 373 -18.75 -18.92 25.66
CA ASN A 373 -17.46 -19.57 25.44
C ASN A 373 -16.31 -18.57 25.71
N LEU A 374 -15.76 -18.59 26.92
CA LEU A 374 -14.64 -17.74 27.34
C LEU A 374 -13.31 -18.09 26.66
N GLU A 375 -13.13 -19.29 26.09
CA GLU A 375 -11.87 -19.69 25.46
C GLU A 375 -11.59 -18.93 24.16
N ALA A 376 -12.63 -18.47 23.47
CA ALA A 376 -12.51 -17.60 22.29
C ALA A 376 -12.00 -16.17 22.61
N PHE A 377 -11.91 -15.80 23.89
CA PHE A 377 -11.49 -14.47 24.33
C PHE A 377 -9.97 -14.36 24.54
N GLN A 378 -9.30 -15.44 24.94
CA GLN A 378 -7.84 -15.43 25.18
C GLN A 378 -7.00 -15.43 23.89
N SER A 379 -7.57 -15.82 22.74
CA SER A 379 -6.84 -15.94 21.48
C SER A 379 -6.72 -14.62 20.69
N PHE A 380 -7.35 -13.53 21.12
CA PHE A 380 -7.38 -12.25 20.38
C PHE A 380 -6.74 -11.06 21.09
N SER A 381 -6.53 -11.15 22.41
CA SER A 381 -5.71 -10.19 23.15
C SER A 381 -4.25 -10.62 23.01
N LYS A 382 -3.55 -10.12 21.99
CA LYS A 382 -2.07 -10.15 22.02
C LYS A 382 -1.64 -9.27 23.19
N PRO A 383 -1.01 -9.80 24.25
CA PRO A 383 -0.48 -8.95 25.30
C PRO A 383 0.72 -8.22 24.71
N GLY A 384 0.68 -6.88 24.68
CA GLY A 384 1.91 -6.11 24.81
C GLY A 384 2.61 -6.56 26.09
N ASN A 385 3.91 -6.81 26.02
CA ASN A 385 4.73 -7.57 26.97
C ASN A 385 4.76 -7.11 28.45
N ASN A 386 3.92 -6.16 28.89
CA ASN A 386 4.00 -5.59 30.24
C ASN A 386 2.83 -5.91 31.20
N ASN A 387 1.77 -6.60 30.78
CA ASN A 387 0.57 -6.75 31.65
C ASN A 387 0.25 -8.18 32.14
N ASN A 388 1.09 -9.18 31.87
CA ASN A 388 0.81 -10.57 32.24
C ASN A 388 0.77 -10.81 33.77
N ALA A 389 1.53 -10.03 34.55
CA ALA A 389 1.54 -10.14 36.01
C ALA A 389 0.24 -9.61 36.64
N GLU A 390 -0.34 -8.56 36.06
CA GLU A 390 -1.55 -7.92 36.57
C GLU A 390 -2.81 -8.72 36.20
N ILE A 391 -2.84 -9.29 34.99
CA ILE A 391 -3.90 -10.22 34.57
C ILE A 391 -3.93 -11.48 35.43
N SER A 392 -2.76 -12.00 35.84
CA SER A 392 -2.69 -13.18 36.71
C SER A 392 -3.21 -12.88 38.12
N ARG A 393 -2.87 -11.70 38.68
CA ARG A 393 -3.38 -11.24 39.98
C ARG A 393 -4.89 -11.04 39.97
N LEU A 394 -5.42 -10.40 38.93
CA LEU A 394 -6.87 -10.16 38.79
C LEU A 394 -7.65 -11.47 38.62
N LYS A 395 -7.07 -12.49 37.97
CA LYS A 395 -7.68 -13.83 37.87
C LYS A 395 -7.76 -14.51 39.24
N GLU A 396 -6.67 -14.49 40.01
CA GLU A 396 -6.66 -15.07 41.36
C GLU A 396 -7.63 -14.36 42.32
N GLU A 397 -7.76 -13.05 42.21
CA GLU A 397 -8.69 -12.25 43.01
C GLU A 397 -10.15 -12.54 42.65
N ASN A 398 -10.46 -12.71 41.36
CA ASN A 398 -11.81 -13.02 40.90
C ASN A 398 -12.23 -14.46 41.30
N ASP A 399 -11.30 -15.41 41.23
CA ASP A 399 -11.54 -16.80 41.70
C ASP A 399 -11.75 -16.86 43.22
N ARG A 400 -11.06 -16.01 43.99
CA ARG A 400 -11.33 -15.84 45.43
C ARG A 400 -12.72 -15.29 45.70
N LEU A 401 -13.11 -14.22 45.02
CA LEU A 401 -14.44 -13.58 45.20
C LEU A 401 -15.58 -14.52 44.78
N MET A 402 -15.39 -15.35 43.76
CA MET A 402 -16.39 -16.33 43.32
C MET A 402 -16.56 -17.48 44.31
N LYS A 403 -15.48 -17.93 44.97
CA LYS A 403 -15.56 -18.90 46.07
C LYS A 403 -16.23 -18.31 47.31
N GLU A 404 -15.94 -17.05 47.63
CA GLU A 404 -16.59 -16.33 48.74
C GLU A 404 -18.10 -16.18 48.51
N LYS A 405 -18.52 -15.92 47.26
CA LYS A 405 -19.93 -15.78 46.88
C LYS A 405 -20.71 -17.09 46.92
N GLN A 406 -20.05 -18.25 46.72
CA GLN A 406 -20.68 -19.57 46.82
C GLN A 406 -20.81 -20.09 48.26
N GLY A 407 -20.10 -19.49 49.23
CA GLY A 407 -20.10 -19.91 50.64
C GLY A 407 -21.08 -19.16 51.55
N LEU A 408 -21.83 -18.17 51.04
CA LEU A 408 -22.75 -17.35 51.84
C LEU A 408 -24.16 -17.96 51.86
N PRO A 409 -24.73 -18.28 53.04
CA PRO A 409 -26.12 -18.73 53.15
C PRO A 409 -27.11 -17.67 52.68
N GLN A 410 -28.16 -18.12 52.00
CA GLN A 410 -29.16 -17.30 51.28
C GLN A 410 -30.17 -16.57 52.20
N SER A 411 -29.77 -16.13 53.39
CA SER A 411 -30.71 -15.58 54.38
C SER A 411 -30.08 -14.52 55.30
N VAL A 412 -30.04 -13.26 54.86
CA VAL A 412 -30.24 -12.08 55.74
C VAL A 412 -30.82 -10.95 54.88
N ASN A 413 -31.96 -10.42 55.30
CA ASN A 413 -32.79 -9.42 54.63
C ASN A 413 -32.00 -8.26 54.00
N SER A 414 -32.08 -8.16 52.67
CA SER A 414 -31.47 -7.10 51.87
C SER A 414 -31.99 -5.69 52.20
N GLU A 415 -33.17 -5.56 52.81
CA GLU A 415 -33.76 -4.26 53.14
C GLU A 415 -33.13 -3.56 54.35
N GLU A 416 -32.63 -4.29 55.36
CA GLU A 416 -31.99 -3.66 56.53
C GLU A 416 -30.61 -3.08 56.19
N LYS A 417 -29.81 -3.80 55.40
CA LYS A 417 -28.53 -3.29 54.90
C LYS A 417 -28.69 -2.09 53.96
N LEU A 418 -29.76 -2.04 53.17
CA LEU A 418 -30.07 -0.91 52.30
C LEU A 418 -30.47 0.34 53.11
N LYS A 419 -31.17 0.17 54.24
CA LYS A 419 -31.48 1.27 55.16
C LYS A 419 -30.24 1.81 55.87
N GLU A 420 -29.37 0.94 56.38
CA GLU A 420 -28.10 1.37 57.01
C GLU A 420 -27.18 2.10 56.03
N LEU A 421 -27.11 1.65 54.77
CA LEU A 421 -26.34 2.32 53.71
C LEU A 421 -26.92 3.69 53.33
N HIS A 422 -28.24 3.86 53.41
CA HIS A 422 -28.89 5.15 53.16
C HIS A 422 -28.62 6.14 54.30
N GLU A 423 -28.77 5.71 55.56
CA GLU A 423 -28.45 6.55 56.71
C GLU A 423 -26.96 6.94 56.77
N PHE A 424 -26.07 6.02 56.39
CA PHE A 424 -24.64 6.31 56.32
C PHE A 424 -24.31 7.34 55.24
N LYS A 425 -24.99 7.30 54.08
CA LYS A 425 -24.83 8.31 53.01
C LYS A 425 -25.34 9.68 53.44
N GLU A 426 -26.49 9.77 54.11
CA GLU A 426 -27.04 11.05 54.58
C GLU A 426 -26.17 11.71 55.67
N LYS A 427 -25.60 10.91 56.59
CA LYS A 427 -24.63 11.41 57.57
C LYS A 427 -23.35 11.92 56.92
N LYS A 428 -22.85 11.24 55.89
CA LYS A 428 -21.63 11.68 55.19
C LYS A 428 -21.87 12.95 54.37
N GLN A 429 -23.03 13.07 53.74
CA GLN A 429 -23.41 14.24 52.94
C GLN A 429 -23.67 15.49 53.80
N SER A 430 -24.25 15.33 54.99
CA SER A 430 -24.43 16.43 55.94
C SER A 430 -23.11 16.90 56.58
N THR A 431 -22.13 16.01 56.74
CA THR A 431 -20.78 16.35 57.24
C THR A 431 -19.97 17.13 56.18
N LEU A 432 -20.05 16.71 54.91
CA LEU A 432 -19.39 17.38 53.77
C LEU A 432 -19.95 18.79 53.50
N ILE A 433 -21.23 19.03 53.75
CA ILE A 433 -21.83 20.38 53.61
C ILE A 433 -21.39 21.31 54.74
N ARG A 434 -21.07 20.77 55.92
CA ARG A 434 -20.60 21.55 57.09
C ARG A 434 -19.12 21.94 56.98
N GLU A 435 -18.30 21.13 56.31
CA GLU A 435 -16.87 21.38 56.12
C GLU A 435 -16.55 22.28 54.91
N GLY A 436 -17.54 22.61 54.07
CA GLY A 436 -17.38 23.46 52.88
C GLY A 436 -17.74 24.94 53.05
N GLN A 437 -18.00 25.42 54.28
CA GLN A 437 -18.38 26.82 54.58
C GLN A 437 -17.48 27.52 55.60
N VAL A 438 -16.21 27.11 55.74
CA VAL A 438 -15.20 27.84 56.53
C VAL A 438 -14.12 28.40 55.64
#